data_AF-A0A5C1QB59-F1
#
_entry.id   AF-A0A5C1QB59-F1
#
_cell.length_a   1.000
_cell.length_b   1.000
_cell.length_c   1.000
_cell.angle_alpha   90.00
_cell.angle_beta   90.00
_cell.angle_gamma   90.00
#
_symmetry.space_group_name_H-M   'P 1'
#
loop_
_entity.id
_entity.type
_entity.pdbx_description
1 polymer ?
#
loop_
_entity_poly.entity_id
_entity_poly.type
_entity_poly.pdbx_seq_one_letter_code
_entity_poly.pdbx_strand_id
1 'polypeptide(L)'
;MKYLIFTFILSINSLILSQNEIITMNGTIYRAKTNFTDILYTQKEYVSGNYDNGTIKHIFYNKENRVKASEEVKILNNQIINYDFKIEDLDIIGNIKQSDSKIVLTSNINGKINTKDLYLDKELIVGPMLPGYIKENLSKLKNRIDLEFYIPYFNMLRVIEMKIVTVNNNENQLNVEMKIRNPILSFLLPPVKMTLDKITGNILTINGPTILPDPLNPNSKKSINTNIIYYYGDLK
;
A
#
# COMPACT_ATOMS: atom_id res chain seq x y z
N MET A 1 5.92 48.91 -3.59
CA MET A 1 6.21 48.12 -4.82
C MET A 1 7.08 46.88 -4.57
N LYS A 2 8.25 46.99 -3.90
CA LYS A 2 9.13 45.84 -3.59
C LYS A 2 8.47 44.71 -2.77
N TYR A 3 7.65 45.05 -1.77
CA TYR A 3 6.93 44.05 -0.96
C TYR A 3 5.85 43.28 -1.72
N LEU A 4 5.25 43.90 -2.74
CA LEU A 4 4.21 43.28 -3.57
C LEU A 4 4.80 42.23 -4.53
N ILE A 5 6.02 42.48 -5.02
CA ILE A 5 6.77 41.53 -5.85
C ILE A 5 7.22 40.33 -5.02
N PHE A 6 7.62 40.55 -3.76
CA PHE A 6 8.05 39.48 -2.86
C PHE A 6 6.90 38.56 -2.45
N THR A 7 5.72 39.11 -2.11
CA THR A 7 4.52 38.29 -1.87
C THR A 7 4.02 37.59 -3.12
N PHE A 8 4.13 38.20 -4.30
CA PHE A 8 3.77 37.56 -5.56
C PHE A 8 4.70 36.37 -5.88
N ILE A 9 6.02 36.54 -5.70
CA ILE A 9 7.00 35.45 -5.86
C ILE A 9 6.78 34.34 -4.82
N LEU A 10 6.48 34.68 -3.56
CA LEU A 10 6.13 33.68 -2.53
C LEU A 10 4.83 32.94 -2.89
N SER A 11 3.81 33.64 -3.39
CA SER A 11 2.54 33.02 -3.81
C SER A 11 2.71 32.09 -5.01
N ILE A 12 3.57 32.45 -5.98
CA ILE A 12 3.90 31.60 -7.13
C ILE A 12 4.70 30.37 -6.68
N ASN A 13 5.64 30.52 -5.75
CA ASN A 13 6.37 29.36 -5.20
C ASN A 13 5.46 28.45 -4.36
N SER A 14 4.50 28.99 -3.61
CA SER A 14 3.51 28.16 -2.92
C SER A 14 2.52 27.47 -3.87
N LEU A 15 2.22 28.08 -5.03
CA LEU A 15 1.43 27.46 -6.09
C LEU A 15 2.21 26.37 -6.85
N ILE A 16 3.54 26.51 -6.97
CA ILE A 16 4.42 25.50 -7.57
C ILE A 16 4.71 24.35 -6.59
N LEU A 17 4.64 24.62 -5.27
CA LEU A 17 4.77 23.62 -4.21
C LEU A 17 3.46 22.91 -3.85
N SER A 18 2.30 23.32 -4.39
CA SER A 18 1.19 22.38 -4.52
C SER A 18 1.55 21.40 -5.61
N GLN A 19 2.36 20.40 -5.26
CA GLN A 19 2.56 19.22 -6.09
C GLN A 19 1.17 18.74 -6.52
N ASN A 20 0.87 18.85 -7.81
CA ASN A 20 -0.43 18.44 -8.34
C ASN A 20 -0.58 16.95 -8.03
N GLU A 21 -1.53 16.60 -7.17
CA GLU A 21 -1.87 15.21 -6.92
C GLU A 21 -2.40 14.60 -8.23
N ILE A 22 -1.74 13.55 -8.69
CA ILE A 22 -2.13 12.81 -9.88
C ILE A 22 -2.68 11.45 -9.49
N ILE A 23 -3.74 11.02 -10.18
CA ILE A 23 -4.26 9.66 -10.03
C ILE A 23 -3.44 8.74 -10.92
N THR A 24 -2.65 7.86 -10.31
CA THR A 24 -1.72 6.97 -11.02
C THR A 24 -2.30 5.57 -11.21
N MET A 25 -3.17 5.13 -10.31
CA MET A 25 -3.69 3.76 -10.28
C MET A 25 -5.13 3.73 -9.76
N ASN A 26 -5.98 2.94 -10.42
CA ASN A 26 -7.33 2.60 -9.96
C ASN A 26 -7.43 1.09 -9.78
N GLY A 27 -8.03 0.64 -8.69
CA GLY A 27 -8.28 -0.77 -8.42
C GLY A 27 -9.77 -1.04 -8.25
N THR A 28 -10.25 -2.17 -8.77
CA THR A 28 -11.57 -2.71 -8.43
C THR A 28 -11.39 -3.99 -7.65
N ILE A 29 -11.96 -4.05 -6.45
CA ILE A 29 -11.81 -5.14 -5.49
C ILE A 29 -13.10 -5.96 -5.52
N TYR A 30 -13.00 -7.24 -5.84
CA TYR A 30 -14.12 -8.18 -5.95
C TYR A 30 -14.03 -9.25 -4.86
N ARG A 31 -15.19 -9.76 -4.43
CA ARG A 31 -15.25 -10.97 -3.60
C ARG A 31 -14.71 -12.16 -4.38
N ALA A 32 -13.80 -12.93 -3.78
CA ALA A 32 -13.30 -14.15 -4.41
C ALA A 32 -14.45 -15.12 -4.75
N LYS A 33 -14.29 -15.90 -5.84
CA LYS A 33 -15.25 -16.91 -6.33
C LYS A 33 -16.58 -16.39 -6.87
N THR A 34 -16.70 -15.08 -7.12
CA THR A 34 -17.92 -14.48 -7.72
C THR A 34 -17.79 -14.19 -9.22
N ASN A 35 -16.74 -14.68 -9.89
CA ASN A 35 -16.45 -14.37 -11.30
C ASN A 35 -16.49 -12.86 -11.61
N PHE A 36 -15.96 -12.04 -10.69
CA PHE A 36 -15.90 -10.57 -10.82
C PHE A 36 -17.27 -9.88 -10.90
N THR A 37 -18.32 -10.47 -10.35
CA THR A 37 -19.67 -9.87 -10.32
C THR A 37 -19.95 -9.08 -9.04
N ASP A 38 -19.37 -9.47 -7.90
CA ASP A 38 -19.56 -8.77 -6.62
C ASP A 38 -18.36 -7.87 -6.32
N ILE A 39 -18.44 -6.61 -6.78
CA ILE A 39 -17.51 -5.55 -6.39
C ILE A 39 -17.71 -5.28 -4.90
N LEU A 40 -16.65 -5.23 -4.10
CA LEU A 40 -16.73 -4.85 -2.69
C LEU A 40 -16.31 -3.40 -2.51
N TYR A 41 -15.21 -3.03 -3.16
CA TYR A 41 -14.59 -1.73 -3.04
C TYR A 41 -13.97 -1.28 -4.37
N THR A 42 -13.76 0.01 -4.50
CA THR A 42 -12.80 0.58 -5.46
C THR A 42 -11.66 1.24 -4.69
N GLN A 43 -10.47 1.26 -5.28
CA GLN A 43 -9.29 1.91 -4.74
C GLN A 43 -8.82 2.97 -5.73
N LYS A 44 -8.40 4.13 -5.24
CA LYS A 44 -7.65 5.13 -6.01
C LYS A 44 -6.31 5.41 -5.35
N GLU A 45 -5.24 5.45 -6.15
CA GLU A 45 -3.93 5.93 -5.76
C GLU A 45 -3.74 7.36 -6.22
N TYR A 46 -3.32 8.22 -5.29
CA TYR A 46 -2.91 9.59 -5.55
C TYR A 46 -1.44 9.71 -5.24
N VAL A 47 -0.67 10.31 -6.14
CA VAL A 47 0.75 10.60 -5.95
C VAL A 47 0.99 12.09 -6.05
N SER A 48 1.71 12.62 -5.07
CA SER A 48 2.22 13.97 -5.02
C SER A 48 3.75 13.88 -4.99
N GLY A 49 4.43 14.37 -6.03
CA GLY A 49 5.88 14.17 -6.19
C GLY A 49 6.19 12.86 -6.93
N ASN A 50 7.10 12.04 -6.39
CA ASN A 50 7.42 10.72 -6.93
C ASN A 50 7.50 9.65 -5.81
N TYR A 51 7.74 8.38 -6.19
CA TYR A 51 7.78 7.27 -5.24
C TYR A 51 8.99 7.31 -4.27
N ASP A 52 10.01 8.12 -4.56
CA ASP A 52 11.23 8.22 -3.73
C ASP A 52 11.21 9.46 -2.82
N ASN A 53 10.44 10.48 -3.20
CA ASN A 53 10.34 11.76 -2.52
C ASN A 53 8.97 12.39 -2.80
N GLY A 54 8.02 12.15 -1.91
CA GLY A 54 6.64 12.51 -2.16
C GLY A 54 5.65 11.93 -1.15
N THR A 55 4.37 12.05 -1.49
CA THR A 55 3.27 11.44 -0.75
C THR A 55 2.51 10.51 -1.67
N ILE A 56 2.24 9.29 -1.21
CA ILE A 56 1.39 8.32 -1.91
C ILE A 56 0.20 8.02 -1.02
N LYS A 57 -0.99 8.12 -1.58
CA LYS A 57 -2.24 7.89 -0.84
C LYS A 57 -3.10 6.85 -1.54
N HIS A 58 -3.55 5.84 -0.82
CA HIS A 58 -4.60 4.93 -1.25
C HIS A 58 -5.90 5.27 -0.54
N ILE A 59 -6.98 5.47 -1.30
CA ILE A 59 -8.33 5.66 -0.75
C ILE A 59 -9.23 4.56 -1.26
N PHE A 60 -9.93 3.90 -0.34
CA PHE A 60 -10.84 2.79 -0.62
C PHE A 60 -12.29 3.26 -0.43
N TYR A 61 -13.12 3.03 -1.44
CA TYR A 61 -14.52 3.45 -1.48
C TYR A 61 -15.44 2.22 -1.59
N ASN A 62 -16.61 2.26 -0.94
CA ASN A 62 -17.65 1.25 -1.15
C ASN A 62 -18.47 1.53 -2.43
N LYS A 63 -19.47 0.69 -2.71
CA LYS A 63 -20.41 0.86 -3.86
C LYS A 63 -21.18 2.19 -3.85
N GLU A 64 -21.33 2.81 -2.68
CA GLU A 64 -22.02 4.10 -2.49
C GLU A 64 -21.04 5.28 -2.60
N ASN A 65 -19.79 5.03 -3.00
CA ASN A 65 -18.71 6.01 -3.10
C ASN A 65 -18.35 6.68 -1.75
N ARG A 66 -18.61 6.01 -0.62
CA ARG A 66 -18.19 6.42 0.71
C ARG A 66 -16.81 5.85 1.02
N VAL A 67 -15.94 6.68 1.61
CA VAL A 67 -14.62 6.25 2.06
C VAL A 67 -14.76 5.23 3.18
N LYS A 68 -14.05 4.11 3.09
CA LYS A 68 -14.06 3.01 4.07
C LYS A 68 -12.69 2.72 4.66
N ALA A 69 -11.64 3.01 3.92
CA ALA A 69 -10.28 2.98 4.41
C ALA A 69 -9.43 3.99 3.66
N SER A 70 -8.35 4.41 4.30
CA SER A 70 -7.33 5.22 3.67
C SER A 70 -5.95 4.89 4.21
N GLU A 71 -4.96 4.97 3.34
CA GLU A 71 -3.55 4.85 3.63
C GLU A 71 -2.84 6.05 3.04
N GLU A 72 -1.93 6.67 3.77
CA GLU A 72 -1.09 7.77 3.29
C GLU A 72 0.34 7.54 3.77
N VAL A 73 1.30 7.54 2.86
CA VAL A 73 2.72 7.46 3.19
C VAL A 73 3.45 8.69 2.67
N LYS A 74 4.32 9.25 3.51
CA LYS A 74 5.25 10.32 3.17
C LYS A 74 6.64 9.74 3.10
N ILE A 75 7.28 9.91 1.95
CA ILE A 75 8.57 9.31 1.62
C ILE A 75 9.56 10.44 1.38
N LEU A 76 10.77 10.30 1.93
CA LEU A 76 11.89 11.18 1.66
C LEU A 76 13.14 10.31 1.47
N ASN A 77 13.79 10.43 0.32
CA ASN A 77 14.98 9.64 -0.03
C ASN A 77 14.76 8.13 0.09
N ASN A 78 13.63 7.63 -0.43
CA ASN A 78 13.20 6.23 -0.35
C ASN A 78 12.99 5.70 1.09
N GLN A 79 12.82 6.58 2.07
CA GLN A 79 12.54 6.22 3.47
C GLN A 79 11.19 6.75 3.94
N ILE A 80 10.47 5.95 4.72
CA ILE A 80 9.16 6.31 5.28
C ILE A 80 9.35 7.33 6.40
N ILE A 81 8.95 8.58 6.17
CA ILE A 81 8.92 9.58 7.25
C ILE A 81 7.70 9.37 8.13
N ASN A 82 6.56 9.14 7.49
CA ASN A 82 5.29 8.95 8.17
C ASN A 82 4.39 8.05 7.33
N TYR A 83 3.63 7.17 7.98
CA TYR A 83 2.56 6.42 7.34
C TYR A 83 1.34 6.42 8.25
N ASP A 84 0.21 6.82 7.70
CA ASP A 84 -1.09 6.83 8.36
C ASP A 84 -2.02 5.83 7.69
N PHE A 85 -2.76 5.10 8.51
CA PHE A 85 -3.74 4.11 8.09
C PHE A 85 -5.02 4.28 8.90
N LYS A 86 -6.16 4.16 8.23
CA LYS A 86 -7.48 4.21 8.86
C LYS A 86 -8.43 3.22 8.21
N ILE A 87 -9.17 2.45 9.03
CA ILE A 87 -10.39 1.73 8.61
C ILE A 87 -11.57 2.33 9.37
N GLU A 88 -12.46 2.99 8.64
CA GLU A 88 -13.62 3.71 9.21
C GLU A 88 -14.57 2.78 9.96
N ASP A 89 -14.91 1.63 9.36
CA ASP A 89 -15.92 0.70 9.89
C ASP A 89 -15.47 -0.04 11.16
N LEU A 90 -14.17 -0.05 11.45
CA LEU A 90 -13.59 -0.77 12.58
C LEU A 90 -13.04 0.15 13.68
N ASP A 91 -13.13 1.47 13.49
CA ASP A 91 -12.48 2.48 14.35
C ASP A 91 -11.01 2.13 14.64
N ILE A 92 -10.29 1.75 13.58
CA ILE A 92 -8.86 1.42 13.64
C ILE A 92 -8.10 2.57 12.98
N ILE A 93 -7.18 3.16 13.72
CA ILE A 93 -6.20 4.12 13.23
C ILE A 93 -4.80 3.56 13.54
N GLY A 94 -3.93 3.54 12.54
CA GLY A 94 -2.53 3.16 12.66
C GLY A 94 -1.64 4.30 12.20
N ASN A 95 -0.52 4.50 12.87
CA ASN A 95 0.51 5.46 12.46
C ASN A 95 1.89 4.85 12.62
N ILE A 96 2.78 5.16 11.69
CA ILE A 96 4.21 4.86 11.76
C ILE A 96 4.97 6.17 11.58
N LYS A 97 5.89 6.45 12.49
CA LYS A 97 6.85 7.56 12.34
C LYS A 97 8.26 7.00 12.40
N GLN A 98 9.09 7.40 11.45
CA GLN A 98 10.51 7.11 11.53
C GLN A 98 11.21 8.19 12.37
N SER A 99 12.05 7.74 13.29
CA SER A 99 12.90 8.57 14.14
C SER A 99 14.28 7.93 14.13
N ASP A 100 15.23 8.52 13.43
CA ASP A 100 16.59 7.99 13.29
C ASP A 100 16.60 6.53 12.76
N SER A 101 17.12 5.59 13.55
CA SER A 101 17.23 4.16 13.24
C SER A 101 16.04 3.31 13.73
N LYS A 102 15.01 3.94 14.30
CA LYS A 102 13.82 3.24 14.79
C LYS A 102 12.55 3.73 14.10
N ILE A 103 11.57 2.85 14.07
CA ILE A 103 10.19 3.19 13.77
C ILE A 103 9.37 3.19 15.06
N VAL A 104 8.40 4.10 15.13
CA VAL A 104 7.41 4.16 16.21
C VAL A 104 6.07 3.74 15.61
N LEU A 105 5.59 2.55 15.98
CA LEU A 105 4.25 2.08 15.63
C LEU A 105 3.26 2.57 16.67
N THR A 106 2.20 3.25 16.25
CA THR A 106 1.08 3.63 17.10
C THR A 106 -0.21 3.05 16.54
N SER A 107 -1.08 2.51 17.39
CA SER A 107 -2.43 2.10 17.01
C SER A 107 -3.46 2.64 18.00
N ASN A 108 -4.59 3.09 17.48
CA ASN A 108 -5.79 3.40 18.24
C ASN A 108 -6.89 2.45 17.77
N ILE A 109 -7.37 1.59 18.67
CA ILE A 109 -8.43 0.61 18.38
C ILE A 109 -9.49 0.80 19.46
N ASN A 110 -10.69 1.21 19.06
CA ASN A 110 -11.82 1.49 19.97
C ASN A 110 -11.43 2.48 21.09
N GLY A 111 -10.73 3.55 20.75
CA GLY A 111 -10.26 4.57 21.69
C GLY A 111 -9.04 4.20 22.54
N LYS A 112 -8.53 2.96 22.46
CA LYS A 112 -7.32 2.55 23.18
C LYS A 112 -6.08 2.78 22.33
N ILE A 113 -5.29 3.78 22.72
CA ILE A 113 -4.00 4.10 22.08
C ILE A 113 -2.89 3.23 22.68
N ASN A 114 -2.12 2.56 21.82
CA ASN A 114 -0.92 1.82 22.18
C ASN A 114 0.22 2.20 21.24
N THR A 115 1.45 2.21 21.75
CA THR A 115 2.65 2.58 20.97
C THR A 115 3.79 1.60 21.24
N LYS A 116 4.62 1.34 20.23
CA LYS A 116 5.82 0.51 20.35
C LYS A 116 6.93 0.98 19.42
N ASP A 117 8.14 1.03 19.95
CA ASP A 117 9.36 1.30 19.20
C ASP A 117 9.98 0.00 18.69
N LEU A 118 10.43 0.00 17.43
CA LEU A 118 11.08 -1.14 16.78
C LEU A 118 12.32 -0.69 16.02
N TYR A 119 13.36 -1.50 16.05
CA TYR A 119 14.53 -1.38 15.19
C TYR A 119 14.39 -2.39 14.05
N LEU A 120 14.68 -1.95 12.83
CA LEU A 120 14.54 -2.78 11.64
C LEU A 120 15.91 -3.09 11.04
N ASP A 121 16.12 -4.34 10.65
CA ASP A 121 17.27 -4.83 9.89
C ASP A 121 16.97 -4.98 8.39
N LYS A 122 15.74 -4.69 7.98
CA LYS A 122 15.25 -4.75 6.59
C LYS A 122 14.30 -3.59 6.31
N GLU A 123 14.01 -3.36 5.04
CA GLU A 123 13.07 -2.34 4.60
C GLU A 123 11.66 -2.60 5.10
N LEU A 124 10.99 -1.53 5.54
CA LEU A 124 9.56 -1.54 5.85
C LEU A 124 8.79 -1.11 4.60
N ILE A 125 7.86 -1.94 4.16
CA ILE A 125 6.97 -1.63 3.04
C ILE A 125 5.54 -1.57 3.56
N VAL A 126 4.86 -0.47 3.24
CA VAL A 126 3.43 -0.25 3.53
C VAL A 126 2.62 -0.36 2.24
N GLY A 127 1.30 -0.54 2.34
CA GLY A 127 0.40 -0.77 1.20
C GLY A 127 0.68 0.15 -0.01
N PRO A 128 0.71 1.49 0.18
CA PRO A 128 1.00 2.44 -0.89
C PRO A 128 2.38 2.33 -1.56
N MET A 129 3.38 1.76 -0.89
CA MET A 129 4.74 1.62 -1.43
C MET A 129 4.93 0.38 -2.29
N LEU A 130 4.05 -0.63 -2.15
CA LEU A 130 4.23 -1.93 -2.78
C LEU A 130 4.39 -1.85 -4.31
N PRO A 131 3.59 -1.06 -5.07
CA PRO A 131 3.79 -0.92 -6.52
C PRO A 131 5.16 -0.35 -6.90
N GLY A 132 5.62 0.70 -6.21
CA GLY A 132 6.93 1.31 -6.44
C GLY A 132 8.08 0.34 -6.13
N TYR A 133 7.98 -0.34 -4.98
CA TYR A 133 8.96 -1.34 -4.55
C TYR A 133 9.13 -2.49 -5.55
N ILE A 134 8.02 -2.99 -6.11
CA ILE A 134 8.04 -4.04 -7.14
C ILE A 134 8.69 -3.54 -8.43
N LYS A 135 8.39 -2.31 -8.87
CA LYS A 135 8.97 -1.73 -10.08
C LYS A 135 10.49 -1.57 -9.97
N GLU A 136 10.96 -1.02 -8.86
CA GLU A 136 12.38 -0.84 -8.57
C GLU A 136 13.13 -2.19 -8.57
N ASN A 137 12.50 -3.24 -8.05
CA ASN A 137 13.09 -4.56 -7.90
C ASN A 137 12.67 -5.57 -8.98
N LEU A 138 12.10 -5.11 -10.09
CA LEU A 138 11.57 -5.98 -11.16
C LEU A 138 12.64 -6.89 -11.76
N SER A 139 13.87 -6.39 -11.90
CA SER A 139 15.01 -7.16 -12.44
C SER A 139 15.34 -8.39 -11.56
N LYS A 140 15.33 -8.23 -10.23
CA LYS A 140 15.52 -9.33 -9.27
C LYS A 140 14.43 -10.39 -9.44
N LEU A 141 13.16 -9.98 -9.53
CA LEU A 141 12.04 -10.89 -9.70
C LEU A 141 12.11 -11.66 -11.04
N LYS A 142 12.49 -10.99 -12.14
CA LYS A 142 12.73 -11.64 -13.45
C LYS A 142 13.80 -12.73 -13.36
N ASN A 143 14.82 -12.50 -12.54
CA ASN A 143 15.91 -13.42 -12.28
C ASN A 143 15.60 -14.43 -11.14
N ARG A 144 14.34 -14.50 -10.68
CA ARG A 144 13.88 -15.39 -9.60
C ARG A 144 14.62 -15.17 -8.26
N ILE A 145 15.06 -13.95 -8.01
CA ILE A 145 15.62 -13.54 -6.72
C ILE A 145 14.46 -13.08 -5.83
N ASP A 146 14.36 -13.68 -4.64
CA ASP A 146 13.35 -13.34 -3.64
C ASP A 146 13.54 -11.89 -3.15
N LEU A 147 12.44 -11.18 -2.95
CA LEU A 147 12.43 -9.88 -2.26
C LEU A 147 11.97 -10.08 -0.84
N GLU A 148 12.70 -9.54 0.14
CA GLU A 148 12.38 -9.67 1.57
C GLU A 148 12.16 -8.30 2.19
N PHE A 149 11.10 -8.15 2.98
CA PHE A 149 10.73 -6.89 3.60
C PHE A 149 9.83 -7.11 4.82
N TYR A 150 9.63 -6.06 5.60
CA TYR A 150 8.66 -6.00 6.69
C TYR A 150 7.35 -5.37 6.24
N ILE A 151 6.22 -5.88 6.74
CA ILE A 151 4.93 -5.19 6.72
C ILE A 151 4.47 -4.90 8.16
N PRO A 152 3.81 -3.75 8.43
CA PRO A 152 3.29 -3.47 9.75
C PRO A 152 2.02 -4.27 10.07
N TYR A 153 1.86 -4.64 11.34
CA TYR A 153 0.66 -5.28 11.87
C TYR A 153 0.21 -4.57 13.16
N PHE A 154 -0.65 -3.55 12.99
CA PHE A 154 -1.05 -2.62 14.04
C PHE A 154 -1.80 -3.26 15.22
N ASN A 155 -2.54 -4.34 14.99
CA ASN A 155 -3.28 -5.04 16.05
C ASN A 155 -2.37 -5.61 17.15
N MET A 156 -1.11 -5.95 16.81
CA MET A 156 -0.13 -6.46 17.77
C MET A 156 1.10 -5.56 17.90
N LEU A 157 1.09 -4.38 17.27
CA LEU A 157 2.23 -3.45 17.20
C LEU A 157 3.53 -4.18 16.87
N ARG A 158 3.52 -4.96 15.79
CA ARG A 158 4.70 -5.69 15.31
C ARG A 158 4.86 -5.51 13.82
N VAL A 159 6.01 -5.89 13.32
CA VAL A 159 6.24 -6.11 11.89
C VAL A 159 6.24 -7.60 11.59
N ILE A 160 5.86 -7.97 10.38
CA ILE A 160 5.87 -9.34 9.88
C ILE A 160 6.86 -9.42 8.73
N GLU A 161 7.81 -10.36 8.80
CA GLU A 161 8.71 -10.65 7.68
C GLU A 161 7.96 -11.35 6.55
N MET A 162 7.94 -10.69 5.42
CA MET A 162 7.34 -11.16 4.19
C MET A 162 8.41 -11.37 3.13
N LYS A 163 8.07 -12.19 2.15
CA LYS A 163 8.84 -12.26 0.91
C LYS A 163 7.95 -12.38 -0.31
N ILE A 164 8.44 -11.86 -1.44
CA ILE A 164 7.85 -12.06 -2.76
C ILE A 164 8.74 -13.03 -3.55
N VAL A 165 8.13 -14.09 -4.07
CA VAL A 165 8.83 -15.12 -4.86
C VAL A 165 8.22 -15.24 -6.25
N THR A 166 9.04 -15.49 -7.26
CA THR A 166 8.57 -15.72 -8.63
C THR A 166 8.10 -17.15 -8.82
N VAL A 167 6.83 -17.35 -9.18
CA VAL A 167 6.23 -18.66 -9.41
C VAL A 167 6.29 -19.04 -10.88
N ASN A 168 5.79 -18.16 -11.75
CA ASN A 168 5.74 -18.41 -13.19
C ASN A 168 6.10 -17.13 -13.96
N ASN A 169 6.67 -17.32 -15.14
CA ASN A 169 7.14 -16.26 -16.03
C ASN A 169 6.71 -16.61 -17.45
N ASN A 170 5.74 -15.88 -18.00
CA ASN A 170 5.35 -16.01 -19.41
C ASN A 170 5.88 -14.80 -20.21
N GLU A 171 5.55 -14.68 -21.49
CA GLU A 171 6.14 -13.65 -22.36
C GLU A 171 5.82 -12.23 -21.87
N ASN A 172 4.61 -11.96 -21.40
CA ASN A 172 4.15 -10.60 -21.07
C ASN A 172 3.90 -10.36 -19.57
N GLN A 173 3.84 -11.42 -18.77
CA GLN A 173 3.44 -11.36 -17.38
C GLN A 173 4.38 -12.16 -16.47
N LEU A 174 4.58 -11.61 -15.28
CA LEU A 174 5.33 -12.26 -14.21
C LEU A 174 4.36 -12.56 -13.07
N ASN A 175 4.20 -13.84 -12.73
CA ASN A 175 3.36 -14.27 -11.62
C ASN A 175 4.22 -14.49 -10.38
N VAL A 176 3.89 -13.77 -9.32
CA VAL A 176 4.62 -13.79 -8.06
C VAL A 176 3.69 -14.10 -6.89
N GLU A 177 4.26 -14.60 -5.81
CA GLU A 177 3.56 -14.87 -4.56
C GLU A 177 4.21 -14.11 -3.41
N MET A 178 3.41 -13.31 -2.71
CA MET A 178 3.78 -12.71 -1.43
C MET A 178 3.34 -13.62 -0.29
N LYS A 179 4.28 -14.02 0.55
CA LYS A 179 4.05 -14.94 1.69
C LYS A 179 4.94 -14.61 2.87
N ILE A 180 4.56 -15.12 4.03
CA ILE A 180 5.37 -14.98 5.24
C ILE A 180 6.71 -15.70 5.03
N ARG A 181 7.81 -15.10 5.48
CA ARG A 181 9.14 -15.71 5.34
C ARG A 181 9.27 -17.02 6.12
N ASN A 182 8.69 -17.07 7.32
CA ASN A 182 8.72 -18.27 8.18
C ASN A 182 8.07 -19.48 7.45
N PRO A 183 8.82 -20.57 7.20
CA PRO A 183 8.32 -21.69 6.39
C PRO A 183 7.10 -22.39 6.98
N ILE A 184 7.03 -22.53 8.30
CA ILE A 184 5.92 -23.22 8.99
C ILE A 184 4.64 -22.40 8.83
N LEU A 185 4.71 -21.09 9.11
CA LEU A 185 3.57 -20.20 8.93
C LEU A 185 3.19 -20.03 7.47
N SER A 186 4.17 -20.03 6.55
CA SER A 186 3.92 -19.97 5.11
C SER A 186 3.18 -21.18 4.57
N PHE A 187 3.26 -22.34 5.23
CA PHE A 187 2.49 -23.53 4.84
C PHE A 187 1.04 -23.43 5.33
N LEU A 188 0.81 -22.83 6.50
CA LEU A 188 -0.51 -22.71 7.12
C LEU A 188 -1.34 -21.55 6.54
N LEU A 189 -0.68 -20.51 6.03
CA LEU A 189 -1.34 -19.31 5.54
C LEU A 189 -1.22 -19.23 4.01
N PRO A 190 -2.34 -19.09 3.28
CA PRO A 190 -2.29 -19.00 1.83
C PRO A 190 -1.54 -17.73 1.40
N PRO A 191 -0.73 -17.80 0.32
CA PRO A 191 -0.03 -16.64 -0.21
C PRO A 191 -1.00 -15.65 -0.86
N VAL A 192 -0.58 -14.40 -0.95
CA VAL A 192 -1.18 -13.40 -1.83
C VAL A 192 -0.54 -13.54 -3.21
N LYS A 193 -1.34 -13.89 -4.20
CA LYS A 193 -0.88 -14.10 -5.59
C LYS A 193 -1.01 -12.81 -6.36
N MET A 194 0.04 -12.42 -7.10
CA MET A 194 0.04 -11.21 -7.90
C MET A 194 0.49 -11.52 -9.33
N THR A 195 -0.15 -10.88 -10.30
CA THR A 195 0.29 -10.88 -11.69
C THR A 195 0.81 -9.50 -12.03
N LEU A 196 2.03 -9.42 -12.54
CA LEU A 196 2.71 -8.19 -12.90
C LEU A 196 2.86 -8.11 -14.42
N ASP A 197 2.78 -6.91 -14.97
CA ASP A 197 3.27 -6.63 -16.32
C ASP A 197 4.80 -6.76 -16.33
N LYS A 198 5.32 -7.62 -17.21
CA LYS A 198 6.74 -7.97 -17.20
C LYS A 198 7.63 -6.82 -17.71
N ILE A 199 7.10 -5.86 -18.47
CA ILE A 199 7.89 -4.76 -19.01
C ILE A 199 8.00 -3.65 -17.97
N THR A 200 6.86 -3.22 -17.45
CA THR A 200 6.70 -2.04 -16.59
C THR A 200 6.77 -2.34 -15.11
N GLY A 201 6.53 -3.59 -14.69
CA GLY A 201 6.41 -3.97 -13.28
C GLY A 201 5.09 -3.54 -12.63
N ASN A 202 4.15 -3.00 -13.41
CA ASN A 202 2.80 -2.67 -12.94
C ASN A 202 2.09 -3.92 -12.41
N ILE A 203 1.44 -3.81 -11.25
CA ILE A 203 0.63 -4.88 -10.68
C ILE A 203 -0.69 -4.93 -11.45
N LEU A 204 -0.97 -5.99 -12.18
CA LEU A 204 -2.22 -6.14 -12.94
C LEU A 204 -3.34 -6.70 -12.07
N THR A 205 -3.01 -7.72 -11.25
CA THR A 205 -3.98 -8.33 -10.33
C THR A 205 -3.36 -8.73 -9.00
N ILE A 206 -4.17 -8.72 -7.94
CA ILE A 206 -3.84 -9.27 -6.62
C ILE A 206 -4.98 -10.21 -6.18
N ASN A 207 -4.65 -11.43 -5.76
CA ASN A 207 -5.61 -12.43 -5.31
C ASN A 207 -5.18 -12.99 -3.95
N GLY A 208 -6.01 -12.84 -2.92
CA GLY A 208 -5.65 -13.28 -1.58
C GLY A 208 -6.51 -12.66 -0.48
N PRO A 209 -6.13 -12.88 0.79
CA PRO A 209 -6.82 -12.26 1.93
C PRO A 209 -6.63 -10.74 1.93
N THR A 210 -7.67 -10.01 2.34
CA THR A 210 -7.62 -8.56 2.57
C THR A 210 -7.84 -8.22 4.04
N ILE A 211 -7.31 -7.07 4.46
CA ILE A 211 -7.57 -6.45 5.77
C ILE A 211 -8.88 -5.64 5.79
N LEU A 212 -9.45 -5.33 4.63
CA LEU A 212 -10.71 -4.61 4.55
C LEU A 212 -11.84 -5.52 5.06
N PRO A 213 -12.78 -4.96 5.85
CA PRO A 213 -13.93 -5.73 6.35
C PRO A 213 -14.81 -6.20 5.19
N ASP A 214 -15.69 -7.17 5.47
CA ASP A 214 -16.74 -7.51 4.50
C ASP A 214 -17.84 -6.46 4.58
N PRO A 215 -18.18 -5.73 3.50
CA PRO A 215 -19.24 -4.73 3.54
C PRO A 215 -20.62 -5.35 3.84
N LEU A 216 -20.82 -6.65 3.59
CA LEU A 216 -22.04 -7.38 3.97
C LEU A 216 -22.04 -7.80 5.45
N ASN A 217 -20.87 -7.86 6.09
CA ASN A 217 -20.70 -8.25 7.49
C ASN A 217 -19.62 -7.38 8.15
N PRO A 218 -19.83 -6.05 8.30
CA PRO A 218 -18.77 -5.10 8.64
C PRO A 218 -18.14 -5.35 10.01
N ASN A 219 -18.88 -5.96 10.94
CA ASN A 219 -18.40 -6.31 12.28
C ASN A 219 -17.64 -7.66 12.34
N SER A 220 -17.56 -8.38 11.22
CA SER A 220 -16.83 -9.64 11.16
C SER A 220 -15.33 -9.38 11.22
N LYS A 221 -14.66 -9.95 12.23
CA LYS A 221 -13.18 -9.97 12.31
C LYS A 221 -12.54 -10.96 11.33
N LYS A 222 -13.32 -11.67 10.53
CA LYS A 222 -12.79 -12.64 9.55
C LYS A 222 -12.32 -11.90 8.30
N SER A 223 -11.05 -12.10 7.94
CA SER A 223 -10.53 -11.70 6.65
C SER A 223 -11.30 -12.42 5.54
N ILE A 224 -11.68 -11.70 4.49
CA ILE A 224 -12.22 -12.27 3.27
C ILE A 224 -11.12 -12.39 2.22
N ASN A 225 -11.29 -13.35 1.30
CA ASN A 225 -10.45 -13.41 0.11
C ASN A 225 -11.05 -12.54 -0.99
N THR A 226 -10.19 -11.80 -1.68
CA THR A 226 -10.56 -10.87 -2.73
C THR A 226 -9.71 -11.07 -3.97
N ASN A 227 -10.26 -10.67 -5.11
CA ASN A 227 -9.52 -10.48 -6.34
C ASN A 227 -9.53 -8.97 -6.65
N ILE A 228 -8.37 -8.38 -6.87
CA ILE A 228 -8.21 -6.97 -7.21
C ILE A 228 -7.70 -6.89 -8.65
N ILE A 229 -8.32 -6.04 -9.46
CA ILE A 229 -7.87 -5.73 -10.82
C ILE A 229 -7.46 -4.27 -10.84
N TYR A 230 -6.26 -3.99 -11.34
CA TYR A 230 -5.70 -2.65 -11.41
C TYR A 230 -5.64 -2.12 -12.84
N TYR A 231 -5.84 -0.80 -12.93
CA TYR A 231 -5.75 -0.01 -14.14
C TYR A 231 -4.88 1.21 -13.85
N TYR A 232 -3.88 1.46 -14.69
CA TYR A 232 -2.98 2.59 -14.53
C TYR A 232 -3.40 3.70 -15.49
N GLY A 233 -3.41 4.94 -15.01
CA GLY A 233 -3.52 6.10 -15.88
C GLY A 233 -2.18 6.35 -16.57
N ASP A 234 -2.20 6.85 -17.81
CA ASP A 234 -0.97 7.28 -18.48
C ASP A 234 -0.32 8.40 -17.64
N LEU A 235 0.80 8.09 -17.00
CA LEU A 235 1.80 9.09 -16.63
C LEU A 235 2.35 9.63 -17.95
N LYS A 236 1.76 10.71 -18.46
CA LYS A 236 2.36 11.48 -19.55
C LYS A 236 3.44 12.41 -19.02
#